data_AF-A0A936D4A6-F1
#
_entry.id   AF-A0A936D4A6-F1
#
_cell.length_a   1.000
_cell.length_b   1.000
_cell.length_c   1.000
_cell.angle_alpha   90.00
_cell.angle_beta   90.00
_cell.angle_gamma   90.00
#
_symmetry.space_group_name_H-M   'P 1'
#
loop_
_entity.id
_entity.type
_entity.pdbx_description
1 polymer ?
#
loop_
_entity_poly.entity_id
_entity_poly.type
_entity_poly.pdbx_seq_one_letter_code
_entity_poly.pdbx_strand_id
1 'polypeptide(L)'
;MSRVLIDRILNFEPLEGDWRELETIFENVFSSKNPEFYYPAIFGLFEKYPSEDGAGVFWSALHGMERVGNYEAELLRCFRRYPNEMSRIMLIRMRNSGLANVAGFPIEQLISS
;
A
#
# COMPACT_ATOMS: atom_id res chain seq x y z
N MET A 1 -3.95 5.17 18.87
CA MET A 1 -3.61 4.14 17.85
C MET A 1 -4.73 3.12 17.85
N SER A 2 -5.33 2.80 16.71
CA SER A 2 -6.57 2.02 16.66
C SER A 2 -6.34 0.64 16.07
N ARG A 3 -6.35 -0.41 16.92
CA ARG A 3 -6.34 -1.80 16.44
C ARG A 3 -7.57 -2.11 15.59
N VAL A 4 -8.70 -1.46 15.89
CA VAL A 4 -9.94 -1.59 15.13
C VAL A 4 -9.74 -1.20 13.65
N LEU A 5 -8.98 -0.15 13.35
CA LEU A 5 -8.74 0.22 11.94
C LEU A 5 -7.84 -0.79 11.22
N ILE A 6 -6.84 -1.35 11.91
CA ILE A 6 -6.00 -2.43 11.35
C ILE A 6 -6.86 -3.63 10.99
N ASP A 7 -7.71 -4.07 11.92
CA ASP A 7 -8.58 -5.23 11.72
C ASP A 7 -9.59 -4.99 10.59
N ARG A 8 -10.12 -3.76 10.47
CA ARG A 8 -11.01 -3.38 9.37
C ARG A 8 -10.32 -3.41 8.01
N ILE A 9 -9.06 -2.99 7.92
CA ILE A 9 -8.29 -3.05 6.66
C ILE A 9 -8.01 -4.50 6.29
N LEU A 10 -7.45 -5.29 7.20
CA LEU A 10 -7.03 -6.67 6.92
C LEU A 10 -8.20 -7.59 6.56
N ASN A 11 -9.36 -7.37 7.17
CA ASN A 11 -10.56 -8.17 6.95
C ASN A 11 -11.54 -7.52 5.98
N PHE A 12 -11.14 -6.46 5.28
CA PHE A 12 -12.02 -5.79 4.33
C PHE A 12 -12.45 -6.75 3.20
N GLU A 13 -13.75 -6.81 2.96
CA GLU A 13 -14.39 -7.53 1.85
C GLU A 13 -15.33 -6.55 1.14
N PRO A 14 -15.16 -6.30 -0.16
CA PRO A 14 -16.08 -5.42 -0.88
C PRO A 14 -17.47 -6.06 -0.95
N LEU A 15 -18.50 -5.30 -0.59
CA LEU A 15 -19.89 -5.75 -0.74
C LEU A 15 -20.36 -5.43 -2.16
N GLU A 16 -20.65 -6.45 -2.96
CA GLU A 16 -21.08 -6.28 -4.37
C GLU A 16 -20.10 -5.42 -5.21
N GLY A 17 -18.81 -5.50 -4.91
CA GLY A 17 -17.78 -4.71 -5.57
C GLY A 17 -17.69 -3.26 -5.10
N ASP A 18 -18.38 -2.88 -4.02
CA ASP A 18 -18.28 -1.55 -3.42
C ASP A 18 -17.07 -1.43 -2.49
N TRP A 19 -16.15 -0.53 -2.84
CA TRP A 19 -14.93 -0.23 -2.10
C TRP A 19 -15.00 1.09 -1.31
N ARG A 20 -16.11 1.83 -1.34
CA ARG A 20 -16.20 3.17 -0.72
C ARG A 20 -15.98 3.16 0.79
N GLU A 21 -16.37 2.09 1.49
CA GLU A 21 -16.07 1.98 2.92
C GLU A 21 -14.55 1.98 3.17
N LEU A 22 -13.78 1.32 2.30
CA LEU A 22 -12.32 1.31 2.39
C LEU A 22 -11.72 2.71 2.17
N GLU A 23 -12.29 3.51 1.26
CA GLU A 23 -11.90 4.91 1.08
C GLU A 23 -12.06 5.69 2.39
N THR A 24 -13.21 5.58 3.05
CA THR A 24 -13.45 6.19 4.37
C THR A 24 -12.47 5.66 5.44
N ILE A 25 -12.09 4.38 5.39
CA ILE A 25 -11.07 3.83 6.30
C ILE A 25 -9.72 4.51 6.04
N PHE A 26 -9.31 4.69 4.79
CA PHE A 26 -8.06 5.36 4.44
C PHE A 26 -8.04 6.83 4.83
N GLU A 27 -9.12 7.58 4.62
CA GLU A 27 -9.24 8.97 5.09
C GLU A 27 -8.97 9.07 6.60
N ASN A 28 -9.54 8.15 7.40
CA ASN A 28 -9.32 8.09 8.85
C ASN A 28 -7.88 7.71 9.21
N VAL A 29 -7.26 6.79 8.46
CA VAL A 29 -5.86 6.39 8.66
C VAL A 29 -4.91 7.56 8.41
N PHE A 30 -5.04 8.22 7.26
CA PHE A 30 -4.14 9.30 6.85
C PHE A 30 -4.39 10.63 7.56
N SER A 31 -5.56 10.80 8.20
CA SER A 31 -5.84 11.92 9.11
C SER A 31 -5.42 11.65 10.56
N SER A 32 -4.93 10.45 10.87
CA SER A 32 -4.52 10.10 12.23
C SER A 32 -3.14 10.67 12.58
N LYS A 33 -2.81 10.69 13.89
CA LYS A 33 -1.52 11.24 14.38
C LYS A 33 -0.29 10.52 13.82
N ASN A 34 -0.38 9.20 13.58
CA ASN A 34 0.73 8.35 13.12
C ASN A 34 0.26 7.39 12.01
N PRO A 35 0.07 7.86 10.75
CA PRO A 35 -0.46 7.03 9.67
C PRO A 35 0.43 5.84 9.30
N GLU A 36 1.75 5.98 9.43
CA GLU A 36 2.75 4.95 9.12
C GLU A 36 2.52 3.63 9.85
N PHE A 37 1.89 3.68 11.02
CA PHE A 37 1.54 2.51 11.81
C PHE A 37 0.58 1.55 11.09
N TYR A 38 -0.17 2.05 10.11
CA TYR A 38 -1.15 1.27 9.36
C TYR A 38 -0.59 0.70 8.06
N TYR A 39 0.64 1.06 7.65
CA TYR A 39 1.24 0.57 6.40
C TYR A 39 1.27 -0.97 6.31
N PRO A 40 1.64 -1.73 7.36
CA PRO A 40 1.60 -3.19 7.27
C PRO A 40 0.21 -3.75 6.96
N ALA A 41 -0.84 -3.10 7.46
CA ALA A 41 -2.22 -3.49 7.19
C ALA A 41 -2.63 -3.16 5.75
N ILE A 42 -2.25 -1.98 5.25
CA ILE A 42 -2.49 -1.55 3.86
C ILE A 42 -1.78 -2.50 2.88
N PHE A 43 -0.50 -2.83 3.11
CA PHE A 43 0.19 -3.80 2.26
C PHE A 43 -0.42 -5.20 2.37
N GLY A 44 -0.87 -5.60 3.56
CA GLY A 44 -1.63 -6.86 3.73
C GLY A 44 -2.91 -6.90 2.89
N LEU A 45 -3.59 -5.77 2.73
CA LEU A 45 -4.74 -5.66 1.83
C LEU A 45 -4.34 -5.86 0.36
N PHE A 46 -3.24 -5.25 -0.09
CA PHE A 46 -2.75 -5.45 -1.45
C PHE A 46 -2.32 -6.90 -1.71
N GLU A 47 -1.78 -7.58 -0.70
CA GLU A 47 -1.47 -9.01 -0.79
C GLU A 47 -2.75 -9.86 -0.87
N LYS A 48 -3.82 -9.47 -0.17
CA LYS A 48 -5.14 -10.13 -0.22
C LYS A 48 -5.81 -10.00 -1.59
N TYR A 49 -5.62 -8.87 -2.28
CA TYR A 49 -6.17 -8.59 -3.60
C TYR A 49 -5.05 -8.30 -4.62
N PRO A 50 -4.27 -9.30 -5.04
CA PRO A 50 -2.97 -9.08 -5.68
C PRO A 50 -3.01 -8.57 -7.13
N SER A 51 -4.16 -8.61 -7.77
CA SER A 51 -4.39 -8.21 -9.17
C SER A 51 -5.52 -7.19 -9.31
N GLU A 52 -5.96 -6.61 -8.20
CA GLU A 52 -7.02 -5.59 -8.16
C GLU A 52 -6.42 -4.24 -7.80
N ASP A 53 -7.10 -3.16 -8.20
CA ASP A 53 -6.80 -1.80 -7.76
C ASP A 53 -7.85 -1.23 -6.80
N GLY A 54 -8.78 -2.08 -6.34
CA GLY A 54 -9.86 -1.71 -5.44
C GLY A 54 -10.84 -0.72 -6.06
N ALA A 55 -11.13 -0.84 -7.35
CA ALA A 55 -11.92 0.12 -8.12
C ALA A 55 -11.37 1.56 -8.00
N GLY A 56 -10.04 1.69 -8.00
CA GLY A 56 -9.34 2.95 -7.81
C GLY A 56 -8.92 3.27 -6.36
N VAL A 57 -9.51 2.63 -5.34
CA VAL A 57 -9.28 2.98 -3.93
C VAL A 57 -7.85 2.67 -3.46
N PHE A 58 -7.15 1.71 -4.08
CA PHE A 58 -5.75 1.44 -3.73
C PHE A 58 -4.83 2.61 -4.09
N TRP A 59 -5.21 3.41 -5.09
CA TRP A 59 -4.50 4.64 -5.43
C TRP A 59 -4.63 5.71 -4.36
N SER A 60 -5.78 5.79 -3.68
CA SER A 60 -5.97 6.68 -2.52
C SER A 60 -5.01 6.31 -1.39
N ALA A 61 -4.84 5.01 -1.10
CA ALA A 61 -3.83 4.55 -0.15
C ALA A 61 -2.40 4.89 -0.60
N LEU A 62 -2.07 4.67 -1.86
CA LEU A 62 -0.76 5.05 -2.40
C LEU A 62 -0.50 6.55 -2.21
N HIS A 63 -1.41 7.41 -2.62
CA HIS A 63 -1.24 8.86 -2.51
C HIS A 63 -1.17 9.31 -1.04
N GLY A 64 -1.91 8.66 -0.15
CA GLY A 64 -1.76 8.85 1.29
C GLY A 64 -0.34 8.52 1.77
N MET A 65 0.19 7.35 1.39
CA MET A 65 1.56 6.94 1.74
C MET A 65 2.63 7.84 1.10
N GLU A 66 2.46 8.27 -0.15
CA GLU A 66 3.36 9.21 -0.84
C GLU A 66 3.40 10.58 -0.12
N ARG A 67 2.25 11.04 0.40
CA ARG A 67 2.17 12.32 1.14
C ARG A 67 2.82 12.23 2.52
N VAL A 68 2.65 11.10 3.22
CA VAL A 68 3.18 10.90 4.57
C VAL A 68 4.67 10.51 4.54
N GLY A 69 5.09 9.69 3.57
CA GLY A 69 6.45 9.16 3.44
C GLY A 69 6.69 7.88 4.26
N ASN A 70 7.95 7.42 4.28
CA ASN A 70 8.47 6.31 5.10
C ASN A 70 7.84 4.92 4.85
N TYR A 71 7.23 4.69 3.70
CA TYR A 71 6.63 3.40 3.35
C TYR A 71 7.61 2.46 2.61
N GLU A 72 8.78 2.95 2.20
CA GLU A 72 9.73 2.26 1.33
C GLU A 72 10.25 0.96 1.94
N ALA A 73 10.56 0.97 3.25
CA ALA A 73 11.05 -0.22 3.95
C ALA A 73 9.96 -1.30 4.00
N GLU A 74 8.72 -0.89 4.22
CA GLU A 74 7.58 -1.80 4.27
C GLU A 74 7.19 -2.30 2.88
N LEU A 75 7.26 -1.45 1.86
CA LEU A 75 7.11 -1.83 0.46
C LEU A 75 8.12 -2.91 0.07
N LEU A 76 9.40 -2.71 0.36
CA LEU A 76 10.45 -3.69 0.08
C LEU A 76 10.19 -5.02 0.81
N ARG A 77 9.80 -4.94 2.09
CA ARG A 77 9.48 -6.11 2.91
C ARG A 77 8.33 -6.91 2.32
N CYS A 78 7.23 -6.25 1.96
CA CYS A 78 6.03 -6.91 1.43
C CYS A 78 6.25 -7.41 0.02
N PHE A 79 6.88 -6.63 -0.86
CA PHE A 79 7.18 -7.04 -2.23
C PHE A 79 8.03 -8.32 -2.27
N ARG A 80 9.06 -8.42 -1.42
CA ARG A 80 9.88 -9.64 -1.33
C ARG A 80 9.13 -10.84 -0.79
N ARG A 81 8.16 -10.61 0.10
CA ARG A 81 7.34 -11.68 0.68
C ARG A 81 6.31 -12.19 -0.32
N TYR A 82 5.60 -11.27 -0.98
CA TYR A 82 4.52 -11.59 -1.91
C TYR A 82 4.33 -10.43 -2.92
N PRO A 83 5.03 -10.49 -4.08
CA PRO A 83 4.87 -9.48 -5.12
C PRO A 83 3.42 -9.44 -5.60
N ASN A 84 2.86 -8.24 -5.72
CA ASN A 84 1.53 -8.00 -6.27
C ASN A 84 1.55 -6.81 -7.23
N GLU A 85 0.47 -6.62 -7.97
CA GLU A 85 0.37 -5.58 -9.00
C GLU A 85 0.60 -4.18 -8.43
N MET A 86 -0.06 -3.83 -7.32
CA MET A 86 0.04 -2.51 -6.71
C MET A 86 1.47 -2.21 -6.22
N SER A 87 2.11 -3.15 -5.52
CA SER A 87 3.50 -3.00 -5.04
C SER A 87 4.51 -2.93 -6.20
N ARG A 88 4.30 -3.67 -7.29
CA ARG A 88 5.12 -3.54 -8.52
C ARG A 88 4.95 -2.17 -9.15
N ILE A 89 3.71 -1.67 -9.26
CA ILE A 89 3.41 -0.32 -9.76
C ILE A 89 4.14 0.74 -8.92
N MET A 90 4.12 0.62 -7.59
CA MET A 90 4.81 1.55 -6.69
C MET A 90 6.32 1.60 -6.97
N LEU A 91 6.97 0.45 -7.13
CA LEU A 91 8.40 0.37 -7.46
C LEU A 91 8.70 0.98 -8.85
N ILE A 92 7.87 0.68 -9.85
CA ILE A 92 8.01 1.26 -11.19
C ILE A 92 7.86 2.79 -11.14
N ARG A 93 6.92 3.31 -10.36
CA ARG A 93 6.73 4.75 -10.16
C ARG A 93 7.95 5.40 -9.52
N MET A 94 8.50 4.80 -8.46
CA MET A 94 9.73 5.27 -7.83
C MET A 94 10.90 5.30 -8.83
N ARG A 95 11.09 4.25 -9.62
CA ARG A 95 12.10 4.24 -10.68
C ARG A 95 11.87 5.38 -11.67
N ASN A 96 10.63 5.52 -12.15
CA ASN A 96 10.29 6.52 -13.15
C ASN A 96 10.42 7.96 -12.63
N SER A 97 10.37 8.18 -11.31
CA SER A 97 10.68 9.47 -10.67
C SER A 97 12.17 9.70 -10.44
N GLY A 98 13.04 8.78 -10.87
CA GLY A 98 14.50 8.89 -10.78
C GLY A 98 15.12 8.23 -9.55
N LEU A 99 14.33 7.51 -8.72
CA LEU A 99 14.89 6.77 -7.60
C LEU A 99 15.52 5.47 -8.08
N ALA A 100 16.79 5.25 -7.71
CA ALA A 100 17.49 4.00 -8.02
C ALA A 100 17.24 2.89 -6.98
N ASN A 101 16.88 3.27 -5.74
CA ASN A 101 16.78 2.36 -4.62
C ASN A 101 15.47 2.54 -3.84
N VAL A 102 14.93 1.44 -3.32
CA VAL A 102 13.85 1.41 -2.33
C VAL A 102 14.43 0.86 -1.02
N ALA A 103 14.39 1.66 0.06
CA ALA A 103 15.00 1.31 1.34
C ALA A 103 16.44 0.77 1.24
N GLY A 104 17.24 1.39 0.37
CA GLY A 104 18.64 1.00 0.12
C GLY A 104 18.85 -0.19 -0.81
N PHE A 105 17.78 -0.81 -1.33
CA PHE A 105 17.89 -1.92 -2.29
C PHE A 105 17.61 -1.47 -3.74
N PRO A 106 18.41 -1.89 -4.74
CA PRO A 106 18.21 -1.48 -6.13
C PRO A 106 16.85 -1.91 -6.69
N ILE A 107 16.07 -0.94 -7.19
CA ILE A 107 14.72 -1.20 -7.72
C ILE A 107 14.78 -2.13 -8.94
N GLU A 108 15.76 -1.94 -9.84
CA GLU A 108 15.89 -2.76 -11.05
C GLU A 108 16.01 -4.26 -10.74
N GLN A 109 16.64 -4.64 -9.62
CA GLN A 109 16.77 -6.04 -9.22
C GLN A 109 15.45 -6.64 -8.72
N LEU A 110 14.45 -5.82 -8.39
CA LEU A 110 13.13 -6.27 -7.94
C LEU A 110 12.14 -6.45 -9.08
N ILE A 111 12.20 -5.59 -10.10
CA ILE A 111 11.17 -5.53 -11.16
C ILE A 111 11.61 -6.15 -12.49
N SER A 112 12.90 -6.50 -12.63
CA SER A 112 13.44 -7.17 -13.83
C SER A 112 13.21 -8.70 -13.84
N SER A 113 12.49 -9.22 -12.85
CA SER A 113 12.02 -10.61 -12.75
C SER A 113 10.53 -10.75 -13.02
#